data_AF-A0A933S9S7-F1
#
_entry.id   AF-A0A933S9S7-F1
#
_cell.length_a   1.000
_cell.length_b   1.000
_cell.length_c   1.000
_cell.angle_alpha   90.00
_cell.angle_beta   90.00
_cell.angle_gamma   90.00
#
_symmetry.space_group_name_H-M   'P 1'
#
loop_
_entity.id
_entity.type
_entity.pdbx_description
1 polymer ?
#
loop_
_entity_poly.entity_id
_entity_poly.type
_entity_poly.pdbx_seq_one_letter_code
_entity_poly.pdbx_strand_id
1 'polypeptide(L)'
;MKHCKDCEPAQEIHMVAYTSVVLGMIDQPIFNFIELIFKNTAEKLSNRLTLPFFNLMVALRLGHFTDKPNDHDTLRTKCFWGEATRRGIKMREFHLGKIEDAFIAEYKGKTITFDGLPRPDTSTSHALRWMDDKGIMKKKFKKEGIPVAPGGVAFTWRKAKQIFNNLKKPVITKPNLGSRSRHTMIHINTLEDLEVGFKKAKKLSPLVVVEEELRGYLFRGTLVNKKLVGVVKRDQPEVVGDGVHSVLELWKKENERAERAGPIFHKIPLDSEEEQELKRQNIS
;
A
#
# COMPACT_ATOMS: atom_id res chain seq x y z
N MET A 1 -18.84 -3.01 -11.60
CA MET A 1 -17.96 -1.96 -11.00
C MET A 1 -17.77 -0.89 -12.06
N LYS A 2 -18.05 0.39 -11.76
CA LYS A 2 -17.75 1.48 -12.71
C LYS A 2 -16.25 1.74 -12.69
N HIS A 3 -15.63 1.82 -13.87
CA HIS A 3 -14.23 2.19 -13.99
C HIS A 3 -14.00 3.61 -13.43
N CYS A 4 -12.89 3.79 -12.73
CA CYS A 4 -12.43 5.07 -12.22
C CYS A 4 -10.93 5.23 -12.51
N LYS A 5 -10.56 6.27 -13.24
CA LYS A 5 -9.16 6.61 -13.54
C LYS A 5 -8.33 6.81 -12.26
N ASP A 6 -8.86 7.55 -11.27
CA ASP A 6 -8.17 7.79 -9.98
C ASP A 6 -7.94 6.52 -9.11
N CYS A 7 -8.46 5.35 -9.54
CA CYS A 7 -8.24 4.06 -8.88
C CYS A 7 -7.18 3.19 -9.57
N GLU A 8 -6.67 3.58 -10.74
CA GLU A 8 -5.65 2.81 -11.45
C GLU A 8 -4.37 2.65 -10.61
N PRO A 9 -3.61 1.54 -10.79
CA PRO A 9 -3.79 0.48 -11.79
C PRO A 9 -4.81 -0.60 -11.38
N ALA A 10 -5.44 -0.51 -10.20
CA ALA A 10 -6.32 -1.56 -9.69
C ALA A 10 -7.59 -0.95 -9.10
N GLN A 11 -8.72 -1.25 -9.73
CA GLN A 11 -10.00 -0.65 -9.37
C GLN A 11 -10.44 -0.98 -7.93
N GLU A 12 -11.17 -0.05 -7.32
CA GLU A 12 -11.73 -0.17 -5.97
C GLU A 12 -13.20 0.20 -5.98
N ILE A 13 -14.00 -0.51 -5.18
CA ILE A 13 -15.41 -0.16 -4.99
C ILE A 13 -15.47 0.96 -3.94
N HIS A 14 -15.57 2.21 -4.41
CA HIS A 14 -15.48 3.40 -3.55
C HIS A 14 -16.40 3.35 -2.32
N MET A 15 -17.65 2.90 -2.50
CA MET A 15 -18.60 2.79 -1.39
C MET A 15 -18.14 1.78 -0.34
N VAL A 16 -17.62 0.63 -0.75
CA VAL A 16 -17.09 -0.39 0.18
C VAL A 16 -15.87 0.16 0.91
N ALA A 17 -14.94 0.79 0.17
CA ALA A 17 -13.77 1.44 0.76
C ALA A 17 -14.21 2.50 1.80
N TYR A 18 -15.06 3.45 1.42
CA TYR A 18 -15.54 4.51 2.29
C TYR A 18 -16.25 3.96 3.53
N THR A 19 -17.19 3.04 3.35
CA THR A 19 -17.93 2.41 4.45
C THR A 19 -17.01 1.63 5.37
N SER A 20 -16.00 0.93 4.85
CA SER A 20 -15.01 0.24 5.69
C SER A 20 -14.24 1.20 6.60
N VAL A 21 -13.94 2.41 6.11
CA VAL A 21 -13.30 3.43 6.94
C VAL A 21 -14.25 3.94 8.01
N VAL A 22 -15.52 4.17 7.66
CA VAL A 22 -16.54 4.64 8.61
C VAL A 22 -16.82 3.60 9.69
N LEU A 23 -17.03 2.34 9.32
CA LEU A 23 -17.20 1.23 10.26
C LEU A 23 -15.98 1.09 11.16
N GLY A 24 -14.77 1.16 10.60
CA GLY A 24 -13.54 1.20 11.39
C GLY A 24 -13.55 2.31 12.45
N MET A 25 -14.05 3.50 12.14
CA MET A 25 -14.15 4.58 13.15
C MET A 25 -15.15 4.28 14.27
N ILE A 26 -16.24 3.59 13.96
CA ILE A 26 -17.32 3.23 14.90
C ILE A 26 -16.92 2.02 15.76
N ASP A 27 -16.29 1.02 15.13
CA ASP A 27 -15.97 -0.26 15.74
C ASP A 27 -14.68 -0.19 16.57
N GLN A 28 -13.77 0.74 16.28
CA GLN A 28 -12.48 0.85 16.98
C GLN A 28 -12.61 0.96 18.51
N PRO A 29 -13.50 1.79 19.11
CA PRO A 29 -13.70 1.82 20.55
C PRO A 29 -14.15 0.48 21.14
N ILE A 30 -15.08 -0.22 20.46
CA ILE A 30 -15.61 -1.51 20.88
C ILE A 30 -14.55 -2.60 20.74
N PHE A 31 -13.83 -2.61 19.62
CA PHE A 31 -12.74 -3.53 19.35
C PHE A 31 -11.61 -3.34 20.37
N ASN A 32 -11.21 -2.10 20.67
CA ASN A 32 -10.21 -1.81 21.69
C ASN A 32 -10.63 -2.29 23.08
N PHE A 33 -11.93 -2.21 23.41
CA PHE A 33 -12.49 -2.70 24.67
C PHE A 33 -12.51 -4.23 24.75
N ILE A 34 -13.03 -4.91 23.72
CA ILE A 34 -13.05 -6.38 23.64
C ILE A 34 -11.62 -6.92 23.65
N GLU A 35 -10.72 -6.28 22.92
CA GLU A 35 -9.32 -6.66 22.86
C GLU A 35 -8.62 -6.47 24.20
N LEU A 36 -8.90 -5.40 24.95
CA LEU A 36 -8.38 -5.23 26.33
C LEU A 36 -8.74 -6.43 27.22
N ILE A 37 -9.93 -7.00 27.03
CA ILE A 37 -10.47 -8.11 27.82
C ILE A 37 -9.94 -9.48 27.33
N PHE A 38 -9.80 -9.68 26.02
CA PHE A 38 -9.52 -10.99 25.41
C PHE A 38 -8.17 -11.12 24.68
N LYS A 39 -7.30 -10.10 24.73
CA LYS A 39 -6.05 -9.94 23.95
C LYS A 39 -5.23 -11.22 23.79
N ASN A 40 -4.96 -11.89 24.91
CA ASN A 40 -4.07 -13.04 24.94
C ASN A 40 -4.76 -14.36 24.55
N THR A 41 -6.09 -14.39 24.60
CA THR A 41 -6.88 -15.61 24.39
C THR A 41 -7.31 -15.72 22.92
N ALA A 42 -7.81 -14.64 22.32
CA ALA A 42 -8.30 -14.67 20.94
C ALA A 42 -7.19 -14.91 19.90
N GLU A 43 -6.01 -14.30 20.05
CA GLU A 43 -4.90 -14.43 19.09
C GLU A 43 -4.19 -15.80 19.21
N LYS A 44 -3.94 -16.28 20.44
CA LYS A 44 -3.40 -17.64 20.65
C LYS A 44 -4.36 -18.72 20.17
N LEU A 45 -5.66 -18.48 20.33
CA LEU A 45 -6.69 -19.37 19.83
C LEU A 45 -6.77 -19.30 18.30
N SER A 46 -6.68 -18.12 17.69
CA SER A 46 -6.65 -17.94 16.24
C SER A 46 -5.52 -18.73 15.58
N ASN A 47 -4.26 -18.56 16.03
CA ASN A 47 -3.12 -19.30 15.47
C ASN A 47 -3.25 -20.83 15.66
N ARG A 48 -3.87 -21.28 16.76
CA ARG A 48 -4.13 -22.70 17.00
C ARG A 48 -5.30 -23.25 16.19
N LEU A 49 -6.27 -22.40 15.83
CA LEU A 49 -7.46 -22.78 15.06
C LEU A 49 -7.27 -22.65 13.56
N THR A 50 -6.32 -21.84 13.08
CA THR A 50 -6.08 -21.63 11.64
C THR A 50 -5.82 -22.95 10.89
N LEU A 51 -4.89 -23.78 11.38
CA LEU A 51 -4.58 -25.06 10.72
C LEU A 51 -5.73 -26.07 10.82
N PRO A 52 -6.41 -26.26 11.98
CA PRO A 52 -7.66 -27.02 12.04
C PRO A 52 -8.74 -26.51 11.09
N PHE A 53 -8.90 -25.19 10.95
CA PHE A 53 -9.85 -24.59 10.02
C PHE A 53 -9.49 -24.92 8.56
N PHE A 54 -8.22 -24.77 8.17
CA PHE A 54 -7.76 -25.17 6.82
C PHE A 54 -8.03 -26.64 6.57
N ASN A 55 -7.66 -27.52 7.51
CA ASN A 55 -7.92 -28.95 7.40
C ASN A 55 -9.43 -29.27 7.29
N LEU A 56 -10.28 -28.55 8.04
CA LEU A 56 -11.73 -28.67 7.93
C LEU A 56 -12.24 -28.25 6.55
N MET A 57 -11.75 -27.12 6.01
CA MET A 57 -12.13 -26.65 4.67
C MET A 57 -11.69 -27.64 3.58
N VAL A 58 -10.52 -28.25 3.71
CA VAL A 58 -10.08 -29.33 2.81
C VAL A 58 -10.96 -30.57 2.95
N ALA A 59 -11.30 -30.99 4.18
CA ALA A 59 -12.17 -32.12 4.43
C ALA A 59 -13.58 -31.92 3.83
N LEU A 60 -14.10 -30.69 3.89
CA LEU A 60 -15.36 -30.29 3.27
C LEU A 60 -15.26 -30.06 1.75
N ARG A 61 -14.08 -30.26 1.14
CA ARG A 61 -13.78 -30.00 -0.28
C ARG A 61 -14.04 -28.55 -0.72
N LEU A 62 -13.96 -27.62 0.23
CA LEU A 62 -14.08 -26.18 -0.02
C LEU A 62 -12.72 -25.54 -0.33
N GLY A 63 -11.62 -26.16 0.12
CA GLY A 63 -10.25 -25.70 -0.15
C GLY A 63 -9.29 -26.85 -0.44
N HIS A 64 -8.04 -26.51 -0.76
CA HIS A 64 -6.97 -27.48 -0.98
C HIS A 64 -5.60 -26.91 -0.60
N PHE A 65 -4.61 -27.79 -0.42
CA PHE A 65 -3.21 -27.40 -0.23
C PHE A 65 -2.40 -27.62 -1.51
N THR A 66 -1.36 -26.81 -1.66
CA THR A 66 -0.34 -26.95 -2.71
C THR A 66 1.05 -26.87 -2.08
N ASP A 67 1.99 -27.66 -2.59
CA ASP A 67 3.37 -27.75 -2.06
C ASP A 67 4.40 -27.11 -3.03
N LYS A 68 3.90 -26.33 -4.00
CA LYS A 68 4.70 -25.68 -5.03
C LYS A 68 4.03 -24.37 -5.47
N PRO A 69 4.79 -23.39 -5.98
CA PRO A 69 4.21 -22.18 -6.56
C PRO A 69 3.39 -22.50 -7.81
N ASN A 70 2.41 -21.65 -8.09
CA ASN A 70 1.67 -21.61 -9.35
C ASN A 70 2.32 -20.64 -10.35
N ASP A 71 2.05 -20.83 -11.64
CA ASP A 71 2.61 -19.98 -12.69
C ASP A 71 2.15 -18.51 -12.61
N HIS A 72 0.93 -18.30 -12.12
CA HIS A 72 0.32 -16.99 -11.93
C HIS A 72 0.68 -16.31 -10.60
N ASP A 73 1.47 -16.98 -9.75
CA ASP A 73 1.88 -16.42 -8.46
C ASP A 73 2.65 -15.11 -8.64
N THR A 74 2.45 -14.21 -7.68
CA THR A 74 3.21 -12.95 -7.64
C THR A 74 4.70 -13.22 -7.49
N LEU A 75 5.55 -12.30 -7.99
CA LEU A 75 7.00 -12.37 -7.78
C LEU A 75 7.39 -12.52 -6.30
N ARG A 76 6.61 -11.90 -5.42
CA ARG A 76 6.79 -12.01 -3.97
C ARG A 76 6.60 -13.45 -3.49
N THR A 77 5.49 -14.08 -3.89
CA THR A 77 5.16 -15.46 -3.53
C THR A 77 6.20 -16.43 -4.08
N LYS A 78 6.61 -16.27 -5.35
CA LYS A 78 7.70 -17.04 -5.97
C LYS A 78 9.04 -16.88 -5.22
N CYS A 79 9.34 -15.69 -4.71
CA CYS A 79 10.52 -15.44 -3.89
C CYS A 79 10.49 -16.24 -2.57
N PHE A 80 9.34 -16.32 -1.90
CA PHE A 80 9.22 -17.14 -0.68
C PHE A 80 9.40 -18.62 -0.95
N TRP A 81 8.78 -19.12 -2.03
CA TRP A 81 8.97 -20.50 -2.47
C TRP A 81 10.44 -20.80 -2.78
N GLY A 82 11.10 -19.95 -3.57
CA GLY A 82 12.52 -20.12 -3.89
C GLY A 82 13.41 -20.12 -2.65
N GLU A 83 13.16 -19.22 -1.70
CA GLU A 83 13.91 -19.14 -0.45
C GLU A 83 13.63 -20.34 0.49
N ALA A 84 12.39 -20.83 0.52
CA ALA A 84 12.02 -22.01 1.28
C ALA A 84 12.73 -23.26 0.73
N THR A 85 12.68 -23.48 -0.59
CA THR A 85 13.39 -24.57 -1.27
C THR A 85 14.89 -24.50 -1.02
N ARG A 86 15.50 -23.33 -1.21
CA ARG A 86 16.94 -23.11 -0.99
C ARG A 86 17.39 -23.46 0.43
N ARG A 87 16.51 -23.29 1.42
CA ARG A 87 16.79 -23.55 2.84
C ARG A 87 16.23 -24.87 3.36
N GLY A 88 15.63 -25.69 2.51
CA GLY A 88 14.99 -26.94 2.91
C GLY A 88 13.80 -26.75 3.88
N ILE A 89 13.13 -25.61 3.82
CA ILE A 89 11.94 -25.32 4.62
C ILE A 89 10.74 -25.95 3.90
N LYS A 90 10.06 -26.89 4.56
CA LYS A 90 8.80 -27.43 4.04
C LYS A 90 7.74 -26.35 4.12
N MET A 91 7.19 -25.97 2.97
CA MET A 91 6.15 -24.96 2.87
C MET A 91 4.98 -25.48 2.07
N ARG A 92 3.77 -25.08 2.46
CA ARG A 92 2.51 -25.37 1.78
C ARG A 92 1.68 -24.09 1.69
N GLU A 93 0.86 -23.98 0.67
CA GLU A 93 -0.08 -22.88 0.49
C GLU A 93 -1.52 -23.42 0.48
N PHE A 94 -2.40 -22.76 1.23
CA PHE A 94 -3.81 -23.07 1.32
C PHE A 94 -4.63 -22.19 0.38
N HIS A 95 -5.52 -22.81 -0.38
CA HIS A 95 -6.38 -22.15 -1.36
C HIS A 95 -7.86 -22.33 -0.98
N LEU A 96 -8.61 -21.23 -0.93
CA LEU A 96 -10.05 -21.23 -0.68
C LEU A 96 -10.76 -20.23 -1.60
N GLY A 97 -11.28 -20.72 -2.73
CA GLY A 97 -11.89 -19.87 -3.76
C GLY A 97 -10.88 -18.90 -4.36
N LYS A 98 -11.01 -17.59 -4.06
CA LYS A 98 -10.07 -16.53 -4.48
C LYS A 98 -9.07 -16.14 -3.39
N ILE A 99 -9.12 -16.79 -2.24
CA ILE A 99 -8.17 -16.56 -1.15
C ILE A 99 -6.91 -17.33 -1.50
N GLU A 100 -5.89 -16.57 -1.86
CA GLU A 100 -4.51 -16.96 -2.17
C GLU A 100 -3.58 -16.29 -1.13
N ASP A 101 -2.29 -16.65 -1.10
CA ASP A 101 -1.26 -16.12 -0.17
C ASP A 101 -1.36 -16.60 1.31
N ALA A 102 -2.06 -17.71 1.59
CA ALA A 102 -2.10 -18.31 2.94
C ALA A 102 -1.08 -19.46 3.08
N PHE A 103 0.04 -19.21 3.76
CA PHE A 103 1.17 -20.15 3.81
C PHE A 103 1.32 -20.85 5.16
N ILE A 104 1.85 -22.07 5.10
CA ILE A 104 2.20 -22.92 6.24
C ILE A 104 3.63 -23.39 6.03
N ALA A 105 4.54 -23.04 6.93
CA ALA A 105 5.95 -23.42 6.87
C ALA A 105 6.39 -24.17 8.13
N GLU A 106 7.18 -25.23 7.97
CA GLU A 106 7.85 -25.93 9.07
C GLU A 106 9.28 -25.44 9.20
N TYR A 107 9.56 -24.72 10.30
CA TYR A 107 10.88 -24.14 10.55
C TYR A 107 11.31 -24.33 12.00
N LYS A 108 12.49 -24.93 12.19
CA LYS A 108 13.07 -25.22 13.52
C LYS A 108 12.12 -25.98 14.45
N GLY A 109 11.42 -27.00 13.93
CA GLY A 109 10.46 -27.81 14.70
C GLY A 109 9.16 -27.09 15.06
N LYS A 110 8.88 -25.93 14.46
CA LYS A 110 7.64 -25.17 14.65
C LYS A 110 6.89 -25.03 13.33
N THR A 111 5.58 -25.15 13.40
CA THR A 111 4.68 -24.77 12.31
C THR A 111 4.38 -23.29 12.40
N ILE A 112 4.63 -22.56 11.31
CA ILE A 112 4.39 -21.12 11.18
C ILE A 112 3.33 -20.95 10.10
N THR A 113 2.24 -20.27 10.44
CA THR A 113 1.21 -19.85 9.47
C THR A 113 1.35 -18.36 9.22
N PHE A 114 1.27 -17.92 7.97
CA PHE A 114 1.35 -16.50 7.63
C PHE A 114 0.61 -16.17 6.33
N ASP A 115 0.05 -14.97 6.28
CA ASP A 115 -0.59 -14.44 5.07
C ASP A 115 0.28 -13.36 4.43
N GLY A 116 0.57 -13.52 3.14
CA GLY A 116 1.46 -12.64 2.39
C GLY A 116 2.89 -12.68 2.90
N LEU A 117 3.30 -11.77 3.79
CA LEU A 117 4.67 -11.71 4.30
C LEU A 117 4.84 -12.60 5.55
N PRO A 118 5.94 -13.38 5.64
CA PRO A 118 6.27 -14.16 6.83
C PRO A 118 6.68 -13.22 7.97
N ARG A 119 5.68 -12.78 8.74
CA ARG A 119 5.84 -11.89 9.88
C ARG A 119 5.99 -12.73 11.16
N PRO A 120 6.78 -12.28 12.14
CA PRO A 120 6.71 -12.82 13.50
C PRO A 120 5.27 -12.72 14.02
N ASP A 121 4.92 -13.61 14.96
CA ASP A 121 3.58 -13.69 15.53
C ASP A 121 2.99 -12.30 15.88
N THR A 122 1.74 -12.08 15.48
CA THR A 122 1.03 -10.78 15.47
C THR A 122 0.95 -10.12 16.85
N SER A 123 1.11 -10.91 17.92
CA SER A 123 1.25 -10.44 19.31
C SER A 123 2.37 -9.43 19.52
N THR A 124 3.31 -9.28 18.57
CA THR A 124 4.53 -8.47 18.74
C THR A 124 4.50 -7.06 18.15
N SER A 125 3.48 -6.65 17.37
CA SER A 125 3.49 -5.31 16.76
C SER A 125 2.15 -4.58 16.85
N HIS A 126 1.99 -3.87 17.96
CA HIS A 126 0.98 -2.82 18.15
C HIS A 126 0.91 -1.81 16.99
N ALA A 127 1.97 -1.70 16.18
CA ALA A 127 2.00 -0.83 15.01
C ALA A 127 0.98 -1.20 13.93
N LEU A 128 0.71 -2.50 13.73
CA LEU A 128 -0.20 -2.97 12.68
C LEU A 128 -1.62 -2.39 12.81
N ARG A 129 -2.04 -2.02 14.02
CA ARG A 129 -3.39 -1.50 14.31
C ARG A 129 -3.61 -0.08 13.82
N TRP A 130 -2.53 0.69 13.64
CA TRP A 130 -2.63 2.12 13.34
C TRP A 130 -1.73 2.58 12.20
N MET A 131 -0.78 1.76 11.74
CA MET A 131 0.20 2.21 10.75
C MET A 131 -0.40 2.54 9.38
N ASP A 132 -1.51 1.89 9.02
CA ASP A 132 -2.23 2.20 7.77
C ASP A 132 -3.03 3.51 7.85
N ASP A 133 -3.39 3.95 9.07
CA ASP A 133 -3.98 5.26 9.32
C ASP A 133 -2.89 6.33 9.28
N LYS A 134 -2.80 7.02 8.13
CA LYS A 134 -1.77 8.03 7.88
C LYS A 134 -1.81 9.17 8.91
N GLY A 135 -2.99 9.51 9.41
CA GLY A 135 -3.18 10.52 10.44
C GLY A 135 -2.60 10.11 11.79
N ILE A 136 -2.94 8.91 12.26
CA ILE A 136 -2.41 8.36 13.52
C ILE A 136 -0.90 8.11 13.40
N MET A 137 -0.45 7.52 12.29
CA MET A 137 0.96 7.29 11.98
C MET A 137 1.77 8.58 12.08
N LYS A 138 1.35 9.67 11.40
CA LYS A 138 2.05 10.95 11.45
C LYS A 138 2.14 11.51 12.86
N LYS A 139 1.06 11.46 13.65
CA LYS A 139 1.06 11.93 15.04
C LYS A 139 2.06 11.16 15.89
N LYS A 140 2.10 9.83 15.77
CA LYS A 140 3.04 8.98 16.51
C LYS A 140 4.48 9.23 16.09
N PHE A 141 4.76 9.26 14.78
CA PHE A 141 6.10 9.51 14.27
C PHE A 141 6.64 10.88 14.72
N LYS A 142 5.82 11.92 14.63
CA LYS A 142 6.18 13.25 15.12
C LYS A 142 6.49 13.26 16.62
N LYS A 143 5.71 12.52 17.43
CA LYS A 143 5.95 12.38 18.88
C LYS A 143 7.32 11.75 19.18
N GLU A 144 7.73 10.78 18.36
CA GLU A 144 9.03 10.10 18.46
C GLU A 144 10.17 10.85 17.74
N GLY A 145 9.94 12.09 17.27
CA GLY A 145 10.96 12.88 16.56
C GLY A 145 11.26 12.42 15.13
N ILE A 146 10.48 11.49 14.57
CA ILE A 146 10.63 11.04 13.19
C ILE A 146 10.04 12.12 12.26
N PRO A 147 10.81 12.61 11.27
CA PRO A 147 10.35 13.66 10.38
C PRO A 147 9.20 13.15 9.50
N VAL A 148 8.17 13.97 9.38
CA VAL A 148 6.99 13.74 8.52
C VAL A 148 6.65 15.02 7.79
N ALA A 149 6.03 14.91 6.60
CA ALA A 149 5.59 16.08 5.84
C ALA A 149 4.69 16.99 6.72
N PRO A 150 4.92 18.31 6.78
CA PRO A 150 4.03 19.22 7.48
C PRO A 150 2.61 19.14 6.92
N GLY A 151 1.61 19.13 7.80
CA GLY A 151 0.22 18.93 7.38
C GLY A 151 -0.66 18.31 8.45
N GLY A 152 -1.86 17.93 8.05
CA GLY A 152 -2.85 17.36 8.96
C GLY A 152 -3.94 16.59 8.24
N VAL A 153 -4.94 16.17 9.02
CA VAL A 153 -6.11 15.45 8.52
C VAL A 153 -7.34 16.34 8.66
N ALA A 154 -8.15 16.39 7.61
CA ALA A 154 -9.38 17.15 7.53
C ALA A 154 -10.58 16.23 7.27
N PHE A 155 -11.58 16.34 8.14
CA PHE A 155 -12.91 15.79 7.88
C PHE A 155 -13.78 16.76 7.08
N THR A 156 -13.64 18.08 7.31
CA THR A 156 -14.46 19.11 6.66
C THR A 156 -13.65 19.96 5.70
N TRP A 157 -14.33 20.53 4.70
CA TRP A 157 -13.72 21.51 3.78
C TRP A 157 -13.10 22.69 4.53
N ARG A 158 -13.80 23.23 5.54
CA ARG A 158 -13.29 24.30 6.40
C ARG A 158 -11.95 23.94 7.03
N LYS A 159 -11.80 22.71 7.53
CA LYS A 159 -10.54 22.24 8.12
C LYS A 159 -9.45 22.06 7.07
N ALA A 160 -9.79 21.54 5.88
CA ALA A 160 -8.84 21.40 4.77
C ALA A 160 -8.26 22.77 4.36
N LYS A 161 -9.12 23.78 4.17
CA LYS A 161 -8.68 25.16 3.88
C LYS A 161 -7.79 25.73 4.97
N GLN A 162 -8.15 25.54 6.24
CA GLN A 162 -7.33 26.00 7.36
C GLN A 162 -5.94 25.37 7.34
N ILE A 163 -5.84 24.06 7.07
CA ILE A 163 -4.55 23.38 6.96
C ILE A 163 -3.77 23.95 5.78
N PHE A 164 -4.37 23.98 4.58
CA PHE A 164 -3.74 24.48 3.36
C PHE A 164 -3.16 25.89 3.50
N ASN A 165 -3.90 26.82 4.12
CA ASN A 165 -3.43 28.19 4.30
C ASN A 165 -2.15 28.29 5.15
N ASN A 166 -1.93 27.34 6.07
CA ASN A 166 -0.77 27.31 6.96
C ASN A 166 0.43 26.52 6.43
N LEU A 167 0.32 25.91 5.24
CA LEU A 167 1.39 25.11 4.64
C LEU A 167 2.14 25.86 3.55
N LYS A 168 3.39 25.46 3.30
CA LYS A 168 4.10 25.85 2.07
C LYS A 168 3.51 25.11 0.87
N LYS A 169 3.51 25.77 -0.28
CA LYS A 169 2.98 25.23 -1.53
C LYS A 169 4.14 24.73 -2.40
N PRO A 170 3.94 23.70 -3.23
CA PRO A 170 2.69 22.97 -3.41
C PRO A 170 2.34 22.02 -2.25
N VAL A 171 1.07 21.68 -2.14
CA VAL A 171 0.57 20.64 -1.22
C VAL A 171 0.07 19.42 -1.99
N ILE A 172 -0.23 18.34 -1.26
CA ILE A 172 -0.91 17.15 -1.76
C ILE A 172 -2.16 16.85 -0.92
N THR A 173 -3.15 16.22 -1.54
CA THR A 173 -4.30 15.61 -0.85
C THR A 173 -4.32 14.11 -1.09
N LYS A 174 -4.62 13.31 -0.06
CA LYS A 174 -4.81 11.86 -0.20
C LYS A 174 -5.80 11.30 0.82
N PRO A 175 -6.45 10.16 0.54
CA PRO A 175 -7.26 9.45 1.53
C PRO A 175 -6.44 9.04 2.76
N ASN A 176 -7.03 9.18 3.96
CA ASN A 176 -6.37 8.81 5.21
C ASN A 176 -6.00 7.32 5.25
N LEU A 177 -6.92 6.47 4.81
CA LEU A 177 -6.72 5.04 4.59
C LEU A 177 -6.69 4.76 3.08
N GLY A 178 -5.80 3.87 2.65
CA GLY A 178 -5.63 3.52 1.24
C GLY A 178 -4.17 3.39 0.81
N SER A 179 -3.96 2.83 -0.37
CA SER A 179 -2.64 2.50 -0.92
C SER A 179 -2.56 2.85 -2.41
N ARG A 180 -1.38 2.63 -3.03
CA ARG A 180 -1.14 2.79 -4.48
C ARG A 180 -1.42 4.20 -5.03
N SER A 181 -1.30 5.22 -4.19
CA SER A 181 -1.56 6.61 -4.56
C SER A 181 -2.98 6.88 -5.10
N ARG A 182 -3.94 5.98 -4.87
CA ARG A 182 -5.31 6.16 -5.36
C ARG A 182 -5.95 7.41 -4.79
N HIS A 183 -6.67 8.15 -5.63
CA HIS A 183 -7.32 9.42 -5.30
C HIS A 183 -6.38 10.42 -4.59
N THR A 184 -5.07 10.33 -4.88
CA THR A 184 -4.08 11.31 -4.45
C THR A 184 -3.95 12.38 -5.53
N MET A 185 -3.92 13.64 -5.13
CA MET A 185 -3.65 14.77 -6.01
C MET A 185 -2.43 15.51 -5.49
N ILE A 186 -1.49 15.79 -6.39
CA ILE A 186 -0.24 16.50 -6.14
C ILE A 186 -0.25 17.87 -6.85
N HIS A 187 0.77 18.69 -6.62
CA HIS A 187 0.92 20.01 -7.25
C HIS A 187 -0.23 20.99 -6.97
N ILE A 188 -0.84 20.89 -5.78
CA ILE A 188 -1.94 21.76 -5.38
C ILE A 188 -1.36 23.09 -4.91
N ASN A 189 -1.56 24.14 -5.71
CA ASN A 189 -1.04 25.48 -5.43
C ASN A 189 -2.14 26.47 -5.04
N THR A 190 -3.39 26.21 -5.44
CA THR A 190 -4.53 27.09 -5.19
C THR A 190 -5.61 26.43 -4.35
N LEU A 191 -6.60 27.22 -3.90
CA LEU A 191 -7.76 26.69 -3.18
C LEU A 191 -8.70 25.91 -4.10
N GLU A 192 -8.75 26.29 -5.37
CA GLU A 192 -9.52 25.60 -6.41
C GLU A 192 -8.95 24.20 -6.64
N ASP A 193 -7.63 24.08 -6.77
CA ASP A 193 -6.94 22.78 -6.84
C ASP A 193 -7.23 21.93 -5.60
N LEU A 194 -7.19 22.56 -4.42
CA LEU A 194 -7.42 21.88 -3.15
C LEU A 194 -8.85 21.34 -3.08
N GLU A 195 -9.83 22.06 -3.60
CA GLU A 195 -11.23 21.62 -3.62
C GLU A 195 -11.39 20.35 -4.46
N VAL A 196 -10.75 20.32 -5.63
CA VAL A 196 -10.73 19.15 -6.52
C VAL A 196 -10.07 17.96 -5.81
N GLY A 197 -8.87 18.15 -5.26
CA GLY A 197 -8.13 17.11 -4.56
C GLY A 197 -8.86 16.57 -3.32
N PHE A 198 -9.47 17.46 -2.54
CA PHE A 198 -10.26 17.11 -1.37
C PHE A 198 -11.49 16.28 -1.75
N LYS A 199 -12.24 16.69 -2.78
CA LYS A 199 -13.40 15.94 -3.30
C LYS A 199 -13.00 14.57 -3.85
N LYS A 200 -11.85 14.47 -4.54
CA LYS A 200 -11.30 13.19 -5.01
C LYS A 200 -11.01 12.26 -3.84
N ALA A 201 -10.18 12.68 -2.89
CA ALA A 201 -9.82 11.85 -1.72
C ALA A 201 -11.04 11.43 -0.89
N LYS A 202 -12.05 12.30 -0.77
CA LYS A 202 -13.31 12.01 -0.06
C LYS A 202 -14.10 10.84 -0.63
N LYS A 203 -13.90 10.45 -1.89
CA LYS A 203 -14.57 9.28 -2.49
C LYS A 203 -14.16 7.97 -1.81
N LEU A 204 -12.93 7.89 -1.29
CA LEU A 204 -12.42 6.66 -0.65
C LEU A 204 -12.40 6.75 0.88
N SER A 205 -12.34 7.95 1.46
CA SER A 205 -12.23 8.10 2.90
C SER A 205 -12.94 9.36 3.41
N PRO A 206 -13.67 9.29 4.54
CA PRO A 206 -14.18 10.48 5.22
C PRO A 206 -13.08 11.39 5.77
N LEU A 207 -11.84 10.94 5.87
CA LEU A 207 -10.72 11.74 6.32
C LEU A 207 -9.73 11.94 5.17
N VAL A 208 -9.36 13.20 4.92
CA VAL A 208 -8.40 13.57 3.88
C VAL A 208 -7.15 14.12 4.54
N VAL A 209 -6.00 13.58 4.17
CA VAL A 209 -4.70 14.14 4.53
C VAL A 209 -4.42 15.31 3.59
N VAL A 210 -4.06 16.47 4.16
CA VAL A 210 -3.56 17.65 3.44
C VAL A 210 -2.17 17.94 3.99
N GLU A 211 -1.14 17.87 3.16
CA GLU A 211 0.25 18.01 3.57
C GLU A 211 1.14 18.61 2.50
N GLU A 212 2.27 19.21 2.88
CA GLU A 212 3.25 19.75 1.95
C GLU A 212 3.76 18.66 1.01
N GLU A 213 3.89 19.01 -0.26
CA GLU A 213 4.54 18.15 -1.24
C GLU A 213 6.04 18.13 -0.98
N LEU A 214 6.59 16.94 -0.74
CA LEU A 214 8.03 16.78 -0.55
C LEU A 214 8.70 16.49 -1.89
N ARG A 215 9.78 17.22 -2.18
CA ARG A 215 10.62 17.01 -3.36
C ARG A 215 11.94 16.36 -2.96
N GLY A 216 12.38 15.40 -3.76
CA GLY A 216 13.64 14.69 -3.56
C GLY A 216 13.55 13.23 -4.01
N TYR A 217 14.60 12.47 -3.70
CA TYR A 217 14.66 11.06 -4.04
C TYR A 217 13.77 10.23 -3.11
N LEU A 218 13.03 9.30 -3.72
CA LEU A 218 12.19 8.36 -3.00
C LEU A 218 12.97 7.06 -2.74
N PHE A 219 13.12 6.69 -1.47
CA PHE A 219 13.75 5.44 -1.07
C PHE A 219 12.77 4.54 -0.34
N ARG A 220 12.88 3.23 -0.55
CA ARG A 220 12.19 2.19 0.20
C ARG A 220 13.22 1.36 0.97
N GLY A 221 13.28 1.57 2.28
CA GLY A 221 14.05 0.72 3.19
C GLY A 221 13.23 -0.49 3.65
N THR A 222 13.85 -1.67 3.68
CA THR A 222 13.26 -2.89 4.24
C THR A 222 14.01 -3.30 5.50
N LEU A 223 13.27 -3.43 6.60
CA LEU A 223 13.82 -3.90 7.86
C LEU A 223 13.35 -5.33 8.14
N VAL A 224 14.28 -6.21 8.47
CA VAL A 224 14.00 -7.58 8.93
C VAL A 224 14.67 -7.76 10.28
N ASN A 225 13.89 -8.18 11.28
CA ASN A 225 14.37 -8.35 12.66
C ASN A 225 15.15 -7.11 13.17
N LYS A 226 14.57 -5.91 12.99
CA LYS A 226 15.14 -4.61 13.38
C LYS A 226 16.44 -4.21 12.68
N LYS A 227 16.89 -4.95 11.66
CA LYS A 227 18.05 -4.61 10.83
C LYS A 227 17.60 -4.13 9.46
N LEU A 228 18.19 -3.03 8.97
CA LEU A 228 18.01 -2.58 7.59
C LEU A 228 18.73 -3.55 6.65
N VAL A 229 17.98 -4.32 5.87
CA VAL A 229 18.54 -5.36 4.99
C VAL A 229 18.65 -4.93 3.53
N GLY A 230 17.99 -3.84 3.16
CA GLY A 230 18.06 -3.29 1.81
C GLY A 230 17.37 -1.94 1.71
N VAL A 231 17.84 -1.14 0.77
CA VAL A 231 17.24 0.13 0.37
C VAL A 231 17.17 0.16 -1.14
N VAL A 232 16.00 0.46 -1.69
CA VAL A 232 15.81 0.63 -3.13
C VAL A 232 15.40 2.07 -3.38
N LYS A 233 16.11 2.76 -4.28
CA LYS A 233 15.67 4.04 -4.84
C LYS A 233 14.57 3.77 -5.86
N ARG A 234 13.47 4.52 -5.78
CA ARG A 234 12.40 4.47 -6.77
C ARG A 234 12.50 5.72 -7.63
N ASP A 235 12.95 5.52 -8.86
CA ASP A 235 12.99 6.57 -9.87
C ASP A 235 11.60 6.81 -10.44
N GLN A 236 11.32 8.07 -10.78
CA GLN A 236 10.15 8.42 -11.57
C GLN A 236 10.42 8.06 -13.04
N PRO A 237 9.39 7.82 -13.85
CA PRO A 237 9.55 7.78 -15.30
C PRO A 237 10.19 9.09 -15.79
N GLU A 238 11.36 8.99 -16.42
CA GLU A 238 12.08 10.15 -16.94
C GLU A 238 12.73 9.81 -18.29
N VAL A 239 12.95 10.86 -19.09
CA VAL A 239 13.77 10.81 -20.29
C VAL A 239 14.79 11.94 -20.21
N VAL A 240 16.00 11.71 -20.72
CA VAL A 240 17.07 12.72 -20.70
C VAL A 240 17.20 13.31 -22.09
N GLY A 241 17.04 14.64 -22.18
CA GLY A 241 17.24 15.38 -23.43
C GLY A 241 18.67 15.24 -23.92
N ASP A 242 18.83 14.85 -25.19
CA ASP A 242 20.13 14.71 -25.85
C ASP A 242 20.44 15.84 -26.84
N GLY A 243 19.55 16.83 -26.93
CA GLY A 243 19.68 17.98 -27.83
C GLY A 243 19.37 17.68 -29.29
N VAL A 244 18.99 16.44 -29.64
CA VAL A 244 18.72 16.00 -31.01
C VAL A 244 17.28 15.52 -31.18
N HIS A 245 16.80 14.69 -30.25
CA HIS A 245 15.50 14.06 -30.35
C HIS A 245 14.41 14.82 -29.57
N SER A 246 13.19 14.75 -30.06
CA SER A 246 12.00 15.20 -29.34
C SER A 246 11.74 14.32 -28.11
N VAL A 247 10.97 14.84 -27.15
CA VAL A 247 10.55 14.09 -25.95
C VAL A 247 9.78 12.83 -26.34
N LEU A 248 8.94 12.89 -27.38
CA LEU A 248 8.19 11.74 -27.87
C LEU A 248 9.12 10.64 -28.42
N GLU A 249 10.19 11.02 -29.12
CA GLU A 249 11.19 10.07 -29.63
C GLU A 249 12.00 9.45 -28.49
N LEU A 250 12.46 10.27 -27.54
CA LEU A 250 13.17 9.78 -26.35
C LEU A 250 12.29 8.86 -25.50
N TRP A 251 11.00 9.18 -25.37
CA TRP A 251 10.02 8.35 -24.68
C TRP A 251 9.81 7.00 -25.37
N LYS A 252 9.66 6.99 -26.71
CA LYS A 252 9.55 5.74 -27.48
C LYS A 252 10.78 4.87 -27.26
N LYS A 253 11.98 5.46 -27.38
CA LYS A 253 13.26 4.79 -27.15
C LYS A 253 13.41 4.26 -25.72
N GLU A 254 13.02 5.03 -24.71
CA GLU A 254 13.05 4.58 -23.32
C GLU A 254 12.11 3.39 -23.09
N ASN A 255 10.96 3.36 -23.75
CA ASN A 255 10.01 2.26 -23.70
C ASN A 255 10.43 1.00 -24.49
N GLU A 256 11.47 1.08 -25.32
CA GLU A 256 12.06 -0.06 -26.01
C GLU A 256 13.01 -0.88 -25.12
N ARG A 257 13.41 -0.33 -23.97
CA ARG A 257 14.24 -1.04 -22.99
C ARG A 257 13.58 -2.34 -22.54
N ALA A 258 14.29 -3.45 -22.66
CA ALA A 258 13.79 -4.78 -22.36
C ALA A 258 13.29 -4.90 -20.90
N GLU A 259 13.89 -4.17 -19.97
CA GLU A 259 13.52 -4.15 -18.55
C GLU A 259 12.08 -3.67 -18.34
N ARG A 260 11.57 -2.79 -19.22
CA ARG A 260 10.20 -2.23 -19.17
C ARG A 260 9.11 -3.15 -19.75
N ALA A 261 9.50 -4.25 -20.36
CA ALA A 261 8.58 -5.30 -20.80
C ALA A 261 8.24 -6.28 -19.66
N GLY A 262 8.99 -6.23 -18.55
CA GLY A 262 8.84 -7.14 -17.42
C GLY A 262 7.75 -6.71 -16.42
N PRO A 263 7.46 -7.56 -15.42
CA PRO A 263 6.50 -7.27 -14.36
C PRO A 263 6.97 -6.22 -13.33
N ILE A 264 8.23 -5.77 -13.41
CA ILE A 264 8.86 -4.89 -12.42
C ILE A 264 8.85 -3.43 -12.89
N PHE A 265 9.38 -3.17 -14.08
CA PHE A 265 9.33 -1.85 -14.70
C PHE A 265 8.26 -1.88 -15.77
N HIS A 266 7.33 -0.92 -15.70
CA HIS A 266 6.31 -0.77 -16.73
C HIS A 266 6.78 0.23 -17.78
N LYS A 267 6.21 0.10 -18.98
CA LYS A 267 6.28 1.16 -19.98
C LYS A 267 5.70 2.45 -19.39
N ILE A 268 6.32 3.57 -19.73
CA ILE A 268 5.84 4.90 -19.43
C ILE A 268 4.58 5.09 -20.27
N PRO A 269 3.38 5.26 -19.68
CA PRO A 269 2.19 5.60 -20.46
C PRO A 269 2.34 7.00 -21.05
N LEU A 270 1.61 7.28 -22.13
CA LEU A 270 1.48 8.63 -22.68
C LEU A 270 0.01 8.97 -22.64
N ASP A 271 -0.43 9.51 -21.50
CA ASP A 271 -1.79 9.97 -21.31
C ASP A 271 -1.84 11.44 -20.87
N SER A 272 -3.06 11.96 -20.72
CA SER A 272 -3.32 13.33 -20.25
C SER A 272 -2.57 13.75 -18.98
N GLU A 273 -2.20 12.81 -18.09
CA GLU A 273 -1.46 13.09 -16.86
C GLU A 273 0.02 13.36 -17.17
N GLU A 274 0.63 12.57 -18.05
CA GLU A 274 1.99 12.85 -18.53
C GLU A 274 2.06 14.14 -19.34
N GLU A 275 1.06 14.44 -20.17
CA GLU A 275 0.99 15.73 -20.87
C GLU A 275 0.89 16.91 -19.90
N GLN A 276 0.11 16.78 -18.81
CA GLN A 276 0.05 17.79 -17.77
C GLN A 276 1.39 17.94 -17.06
N GLU A 277 2.11 16.84 -16.83
CA GLU A 277 3.41 16.86 -16.19
C GLU A 277 4.47 17.52 -17.08
N LEU A 278 4.48 17.23 -18.38
CA LEU A 278 5.34 17.93 -19.35
C LEU A 278 5.05 19.43 -19.38
N LYS A 279 3.76 19.82 -19.40
CA LYS A 279 3.36 21.24 -19.33
C LYS A 279 3.85 21.93 -18.05
N ARG A 280 3.83 21.25 -16.90
CA ARG A 280 4.38 21.79 -15.64
C ARG A 280 5.89 22.03 -15.72
N GLN A 281 6.60 21.24 -16.53
CA GLN A 281 8.02 21.40 -16.78
C GLN A 281 8.31 22.43 -17.89
N ASN A 282 7.28 23.06 -18.45
CA ASN A 282 7.35 23.95 -19.62
C ASN A 282 7.90 23.24 -20.88
N ILE A 283 7.55 21.98 -21.03
CA ILE A 283 7.92 21.12 -22.15
C ILE A 283 6.65 20.79 -22.93
N SER A 284 6.70 20.96 -24.26
CA SER A 284 5.60 20.70 -25.20
C SER A 284 5.83 19.44 -26.00
#